data_AF-A0A336M9H0-F1
#
_entry.id   AF-A0A336M9H0-F1
#
_cell.length_a   1.000
_cell.length_b   1.000
_cell.length_c   1.000
_cell.angle_alpha   90.00
_cell.angle_beta   90.00
_cell.angle_gamma   90.00
#
_symmetry.space_group_name_H-M   'P 1'
#
loop_
_entity.id
_entity.type
_entity.pdbx_description
1 polymer ?
#
loop_
_entity_poly.entity_id
_entity_poly.type
_entity_poly.pdbx_seq_one_letter_code
_entity_poly.pdbx_strand_id
1 'polypeptide(L)'
;MEVIVGKGLAPVEAYLNIPDIIRICKENNVDAVHPGKAAIEAGVPIVPGTEGPVSDKESALSFCKTHGLPVIFKAAYGGGGRGNGALFIEKFIERPRHIEVQLLGDKAGNVVHLFERDCSVQRRHQKVVEIAPAPRLPKEVRDRMTECAVRLAKHVKYENAGTVEFLSDDTGNFYFIEVNARLQVEHTISEEVTGIDLVQSQIRIAEGMTLPELGYTQDNIHCQGFAIQCRVTTGTVLVNGPQTPLATNLKPADTNHPKVPSTPIDAVPRKGFKDILRESGPTGFAKAVRNNEGLLLMDTTFRDAHQSLLATRVRTFDLLQISPFVSHKLSGLYSLENWGGATFDVALRFLHECPWQRLEEMRKKIPNIPFQMLLRGANAVGYTNYPDNCVYKFCDLAVNIISLTLILTPWYKCNNFEFELKKLPFYNYQRAEIF
;
A
#
# COMPACT_ATOMS: atom_id res chain seq x y z
N MET A 1 -6.91 15.38 41.22
CA MET A 1 -7.53 16.37 40.30
C MET A 1 -7.43 15.77 38.91
N GLU A 2 -8.55 15.50 38.25
CA GLU A 2 -8.53 15.01 36.86
C GLU A 2 -8.10 16.13 35.93
N VAL A 3 -6.98 15.93 35.22
CA VAL A 3 -6.48 16.86 34.21
C VAL A 3 -7.15 16.51 32.89
N ILE A 4 -8.15 17.30 32.50
CA ILE A 4 -8.89 17.12 31.25
C ILE A 4 -8.31 18.08 30.20
N VAL A 5 -7.85 17.52 29.08
CA VAL A 5 -7.39 18.28 27.90
C VAL A 5 -8.60 18.58 27.00
N GLY A 6 -8.79 19.84 26.61
CA GLY A 6 -9.76 20.25 25.60
C GLY A 6 -11.22 20.07 26.02
N LYS A 7 -11.55 20.39 27.28
CA LYS A 7 -12.91 20.27 27.82
C LYS A 7 -13.95 20.97 26.92
N GLY A 8 -14.89 20.19 26.38
CA GLY A 8 -15.96 20.69 25.49
C GLY A 8 -15.59 20.74 23.99
N LEU A 9 -14.40 20.27 23.61
CA LEU A 9 -13.98 20.14 22.21
C LEU A 9 -14.24 18.72 21.67
N ALA A 10 -14.31 18.59 20.35
CA ALA A 10 -14.31 17.27 19.72
C ALA A 10 -12.98 16.54 20.02
N PRO A 11 -12.94 15.19 20.09
CA PRO A 11 -11.77 14.46 20.58
C PRO A 11 -10.44 14.82 19.89
N VAL A 12 -10.45 15.02 18.57
CA VAL A 12 -9.25 15.39 17.81
C VAL A 12 -8.83 16.85 18.08
N GLU A 13 -9.79 17.75 18.23
CA GLU A 13 -9.54 19.17 18.53
C GLU A 13 -9.00 19.37 19.95
N ALA A 14 -9.42 18.51 20.89
CA ALA A 14 -8.88 18.48 22.24
C ALA A 14 -7.37 18.17 22.23
N TYR A 15 -6.94 17.14 21.50
CA TYR A 15 -5.51 16.79 21.37
C TYR A 15 -4.67 17.80 20.56
N LEU A 16 -5.32 18.66 19.78
CA LEU A 16 -4.66 19.71 19.00
C LEU A 16 -4.74 21.09 19.66
N ASN A 17 -5.33 21.19 20.86
CA ASN A 17 -5.47 22.45 21.61
C ASN A 17 -4.15 22.82 22.29
N ILE A 18 -3.20 23.30 21.50
CA ILE A 18 -1.86 23.72 21.93
C ILE A 18 -1.92 24.70 23.13
N PRO A 19 -2.79 25.73 23.15
CA PRO A 19 -2.93 26.61 24.32
C PRO A 19 -3.29 25.89 25.63
N ASP A 20 -4.21 24.92 25.57
CA ASP A 20 -4.66 24.19 26.77
C ASP A 20 -3.61 23.19 27.25
N ILE A 21 -2.87 22.57 26.30
CA ILE A 21 -1.69 21.74 26.60
C ILE A 21 -0.61 22.58 27.30
N ILE A 22 -0.32 23.79 26.81
CA ILE A 22 0.65 24.71 27.43
C ILE A 22 0.19 25.13 28.84
N ARG A 23 -1.11 25.39 29.04
CA ARG A 23 -1.68 25.70 30.36
C ARG A 23 -1.44 24.55 31.34
N ILE A 24 -1.74 23.32 30.93
CA ILE A 24 -1.54 22.12 31.74
C ILE A 24 -0.05 21.94 32.09
N CYS A 25 0.85 22.12 31.12
CA CYS A 25 2.29 22.05 31.37
C CYS A 25 2.75 23.08 32.41
N LYS A 26 2.23 24.32 32.36
CA LYS A 26 2.55 25.38 33.32
C LYS A 26 1.99 25.11 34.72
N GLU A 27 0.74 24.63 34.81
CA GLU A 27 0.09 24.31 36.08
C GLU A 27 0.74 23.12 36.81
N ASN A 28 1.47 22.27 36.08
CA ASN A 28 2.15 21.09 36.60
C ASN A 28 3.69 21.23 36.64
N ASN A 29 4.24 22.45 36.50
CA ASN A 29 5.68 22.72 36.51
C ASN A 29 6.50 21.83 35.54
N VAL A 30 6.04 21.69 34.30
CA VAL A 30 6.75 20.94 33.24
C VAL A 30 7.71 21.89 32.51
N ASP A 31 9.02 21.76 32.77
CA ASP A 31 10.04 22.72 32.30
C ASP A 31 10.48 22.54 30.83
N ALA A 32 10.40 21.32 30.28
CA ALA A 32 10.59 21.04 28.85
C ALA A 32 10.07 19.63 28.52
N VAL A 33 9.53 19.43 27.33
CA VAL A 33 9.29 18.10 26.76
C VAL A 33 10.36 17.87 25.69
N HIS A 34 11.54 17.44 26.13
CA HIS A 34 12.59 16.93 25.25
C HIS A 34 12.79 15.43 25.55
N PRO A 35 12.36 14.51 24.66
CA PRO A 35 12.37 13.08 24.96
C PRO A 35 13.79 12.52 25.19
N GLY A 36 14.83 13.21 24.70
CA GLY A 36 16.22 12.75 24.84
C GLY A 36 16.84 12.83 26.25
N LYS A 37 16.41 13.75 27.13
CA LYS A 37 17.12 13.95 28.43
C LYS A 37 16.96 12.73 29.35
N ALA A 38 15.75 12.22 29.49
CA ALA A 38 15.48 11.00 30.26
C ALA A 38 16.19 9.77 29.66
N ALA A 39 16.29 9.68 28.33
CA ALA A 39 17.03 8.62 27.65
C ALA A 39 18.54 8.69 27.97
N ILE A 40 19.14 9.88 27.93
CA ILE A 40 20.55 10.09 28.30
C ILE A 40 20.79 9.71 29.76
N GLU A 41 19.96 10.21 30.69
CA GLU A 41 20.06 9.93 32.13
C GLU A 41 19.90 8.45 32.44
N ALA A 42 19.00 7.76 31.72
CA ALA A 42 18.82 6.33 31.83
C ALA A 42 19.93 5.51 31.14
N GLY A 43 20.89 6.15 30.46
CA GLY A 43 21.98 5.52 29.72
C GLY A 43 21.52 4.77 28.47
N VAL A 44 20.44 5.22 27.83
CA VAL A 44 19.95 4.70 26.55
C VAL A 44 20.68 5.43 25.42
N PRO A 45 21.23 4.71 24.43
CA PRO A 45 21.89 5.35 23.28
C PRO A 45 20.92 6.28 22.54
N ILE A 46 21.35 7.52 22.29
CA ILE A 46 20.60 8.51 21.50
C ILE A 46 21.34 8.84 20.21
N VAL A 47 20.60 9.34 19.21
CA VAL A 47 21.24 9.84 17.98
C VAL A 47 22.14 11.02 18.35
N PRO A 48 23.42 11.05 17.91
CA PRO A 48 24.27 12.21 18.11
C PRO A 48 23.59 13.45 17.55
N GLY A 49 23.38 14.45 18.41
CA GLY A 49 22.66 15.67 18.07
C GLY A 49 23.18 16.87 18.88
N THR A 50 22.72 18.06 18.51
CA THR A 50 23.07 19.29 19.23
C THR A 50 22.41 19.29 20.62
N GLU A 51 23.16 19.73 21.65
CA GLU A 51 22.65 19.75 23.05
C GLU A 51 21.42 20.67 23.23
N GLY A 52 21.26 21.64 22.33
CA GLY A 52 20.14 22.56 22.33
C GLY A 52 19.76 22.98 20.90
N PRO A 53 18.72 23.83 20.77
CA PRO A 53 18.33 24.40 19.49
C PRO A 53 19.44 25.28 18.92
N VAL A 54 19.74 25.07 17.65
CA VAL A 54 20.64 25.90 16.84
C VAL A 54 19.82 26.94 16.08
N SER A 55 20.24 28.20 16.18
CA SER A 55 19.59 29.34 15.49
C SER A 55 20.51 30.01 14.46
N ASP A 56 21.77 29.60 14.36
CA ASP A 56 22.78 30.19 13.48
C ASP A 56 23.51 29.16 12.61
N LYS A 57 24.02 29.63 11.47
CA LYS A 57 24.69 28.79 10.46
C LYS A 57 26.05 28.26 10.91
N GLU A 58 26.77 28.98 11.76
CA GLU A 58 28.13 28.62 12.17
C GLU A 58 28.10 27.42 13.11
N SER A 59 27.20 27.42 14.08
CA SER A 59 26.91 26.29 14.96
C SER A 59 26.48 25.05 14.17
N ALA A 60 25.64 25.22 13.14
CA ALA A 60 25.22 24.13 12.26
C ALA A 60 26.39 23.54 11.45
N LEU A 61 27.25 24.40 10.91
CA LEU A 61 28.47 23.99 10.19
C LEU A 61 29.48 23.30 11.11
N SER A 62 29.63 23.78 12.35
CA SER A 62 30.49 23.17 13.35
C SER A 62 30.04 21.75 13.66
N PHE A 63 28.73 21.53 13.87
CA PHE A 63 28.16 20.21 14.06
C PHE A 63 28.44 19.28 12.85
N CYS A 64 28.21 19.76 11.63
CA CYS A 64 28.48 18.98 10.42
C CYS A 64 29.96 18.61 10.26
N LYS A 65 30.89 19.49 10.65
CA LYS A 65 32.34 19.20 10.63
C LYS A 65 32.73 18.15 11.67
N THR A 66 32.12 18.20 12.85
CA THR A 66 32.41 17.26 13.94
C THR A 66 31.81 15.88 13.71
N HIS A 67 30.57 15.81 13.19
CA HIS A 67 29.81 14.55 13.11
C HIS A 67 29.68 13.98 11.69
N GLY A 68 30.09 14.74 10.66
CA GLY A 68 29.99 14.36 9.26
C GLY A 68 28.58 14.52 8.68
N LEU A 69 28.46 14.36 7.36
CA LEU A 69 27.19 14.32 6.63
C LEU A 69 26.82 12.88 6.25
N PRO A 70 25.54 12.56 6.01
CA PRO A 70 24.36 13.45 6.10
C PRO A 70 23.88 13.74 7.53
N VAL A 71 23.17 14.86 7.70
CA VAL A 71 22.49 15.27 8.95
C VAL A 71 21.02 15.59 8.68
N ILE A 72 20.16 15.52 9.69
CA ILE A 72 18.75 15.91 9.63
C ILE A 72 18.50 17.13 10.50
N PHE A 73 17.72 18.09 9.97
CA PHE A 73 17.24 19.25 10.71
C PHE A 73 15.83 18.98 11.21
N LYS A 74 15.62 19.12 12.52
CA LYS A 74 14.31 19.00 13.16
C LYS A 74 13.90 20.35 13.73
N ALA A 75 12.64 20.73 13.59
CA ALA A 75 12.13 21.94 14.25
C ALA A 75 12.21 21.75 15.78
N ALA A 76 12.73 22.75 16.50
CA ALA A 76 12.85 22.66 17.96
C ALA A 76 11.50 22.67 18.68
N TYR A 77 10.45 23.15 18.01
CA TYR A 77 9.09 23.20 18.50
C TYR A 77 8.16 22.69 17.40
N GLY A 78 7.46 21.57 17.65
CA GLY A 78 6.55 20.98 16.68
C GLY A 78 5.19 21.70 16.63
N GLY A 79 4.71 22.01 15.42
CA GLY A 79 3.33 22.45 15.18
C GLY A 79 3.21 23.68 14.28
N GLY A 80 2.65 23.50 13.08
CA GLY A 80 2.02 24.54 12.25
C GLY A 80 2.83 25.83 12.05
N GLY A 81 3.68 25.85 11.02
CA GLY A 81 4.57 26.96 10.68
C GLY A 81 4.05 28.35 11.01
N ARG A 82 4.57 28.91 12.11
CA ARG A 82 4.70 30.34 12.45
C ARG A 82 5.39 30.43 13.81
N GLY A 83 6.64 30.92 13.86
CA GLY A 83 7.07 31.70 15.03
C GLY A 83 8.42 31.44 15.72
N ASN A 84 9.26 30.47 15.33
CA ASN A 84 10.66 30.44 15.80
C ASN A 84 11.56 29.61 14.87
N GLY A 85 12.68 30.16 14.41
CA GLY A 85 13.59 29.52 13.44
C GLY A 85 14.60 28.54 14.06
N ALA A 86 14.41 28.17 15.32
CA ALA A 86 15.32 27.30 16.06
C ALA A 86 15.17 25.83 15.62
N LEU A 87 16.29 25.16 15.33
CA LEU A 87 16.36 23.80 14.79
C LEU A 87 17.27 22.93 15.66
N PHE A 88 16.92 21.68 15.88
CA PHE A 88 17.89 20.66 16.30
C PHE A 88 18.55 20.04 15.08
N ILE A 89 19.82 19.67 15.22
CA ILE A 89 20.56 18.95 14.20
C ILE A 89 20.95 17.60 14.79
N GLU A 90 20.63 16.53 14.07
CA GLU A 90 21.00 15.17 14.43
C GLU A 90 21.73 14.49 13.27
N LYS A 91 22.59 13.52 13.58
CA LYS A 91 23.19 12.66 12.57
C LYS A 91 22.10 11.88 11.84
N PHE A 92 22.10 11.91 10.51
CA PHE A 92 21.14 11.13 9.73
C PHE A 92 21.64 9.68 9.68
N ILE A 93 20.86 8.77 10.26
CA ILE A 93 21.14 7.34 10.14
C ILE A 93 20.68 6.90 8.75
N GLU A 94 21.61 6.41 7.94
CA GLU A 94 21.30 5.94 6.60
C GLU A 94 20.64 4.56 6.64
N ARG A 95 19.55 4.38 5.89
CA ARG A 95 18.79 3.11 5.77
C ARG A 95 18.45 2.47 7.13
N PRO A 96 17.91 3.23 8.10
CA PRO A 96 17.63 2.69 9.41
C PRO A 96 16.43 1.75 9.34
N ARG A 97 16.44 0.74 10.20
CA ARG A 97 15.22 0.03 10.60
C ARG A 97 14.55 0.79 11.74
N HIS A 98 13.24 0.91 11.69
CA HIS A 98 12.45 1.48 12.78
C HIS A 98 11.96 0.32 13.64
N ILE A 99 12.52 0.18 14.84
CA ILE A 99 12.21 -0.89 15.78
C ILE A 99 11.64 -0.25 17.05
N GLU A 100 10.62 -0.86 17.63
CA GLU A 100 9.98 -0.31 18.81
C GLU A 100 9.68 -1.40 19.82
N VAL A 101 9.71 -1.08 21.12
CA VAL A 101 9.54 -2.03 22.21
C VAL A 101 8.25 -1.71 22.97
N GLN A 102 7.36 -2.69 23.04
CA GLN A 102 6.13 -2.59 23.83
C GLN A 102 6.44 -2.75 25.31
N LEU A 103 5.90 -1.84 26.14
CA LEU A 103 6.03 -1.88 27.59
C LEU A 103 4.67 -1.92 28.27
N LEU A 104 4.65 -2.51 29.48
CA LEU A 104 3.64 -2.31 30.50
C LEU A 104 4.36 -1.92 31.80
N GLY A 105 3.86 -0.88 32.48
CA GLY A 105 4.29 -0.50 33.83
C GLY A 105 3.11 -0.42 34.80
N ASP A 106 3.34 -0.66 36.09
CA ASP A 106 2.31 -0.50 37.14
C ASP A 106 2.70 0.53 38.21
N LYS A 107 1.75 0.83 39.10
CA LYS A 107 1.94 1.78 40.22
C LYS A 107 2.93 1.30 41.28
N ALA A 108 3.25 0.00 41.31
CA ALA A 108 4.23 -0.57 42.22
C ALA A 108 5.67 -0.44 41.67
N GLY A 109 5.84 0.09 40.45
CA GLY A 109 7.13 0.28 39.80
C GLY A 109 7.62 -0.95 39.05
N ASN A 110 6.78 -1.97 38.87
CA ASN A 110 7.11 -3.08 37.98
C ASN A 110 6.99 -2.61 36.52
N VAL A 111 7.92 -3.06 35.69
CA VAL A 111 7.92 -2.80 34.24
C VAL A 111 8.37 -4.07 33.52
N VAL A 112 7.62 -4.48 32.50
CA VAL A 112 7.94 -5.60 31.61
C VAL A 112 7.89 -5.14 30.14
N HIS A 113 8.61 -5.84 29.27
CA HIS A 113 8.47 -5.69 27.83
C HIS A 113 7.70 -6.86 27.20
N LEU A 114 6.94 -6.56 26.14
CA LEU A 114 6.25 -7.54 25.31
C LEU A 114 6.93 -7.67 23.95
N PHE A 115 8.27 -7.74 24.03
CA PHE A 115 9.19 -7.78 22.89
C PHE A 115 9.09 -6.55 21.98
N GLU A 116 9.75 -6.64 20.83
CA GLU A 116 9.85 -5.59 19.84
C GLU A 116 8.95 -5.82 18.62
N ARG A 117 8.64 -4.73 17.92
CA ARG A 117 8.02 -4.72 16.60
C ARG A 117 8.95 -4.05 15.59
N ASP A 118 8.95 -4.56 14.37
CA ASP A 118 9.57 -3.92 13.21
C ASP A 118 8.52 -3.13 12.43
N CYS A 119 8.68 -1.81 12.46
CA CYS A 119 7.83 -0.82 11.80
C CYS A 119 8.57 -0.11 10.66
N SER A 120 9.61 -0.73 10.09
CA SER A 120 10.46 -0.16 9.04
C SER A 120 9.75 0.02 7.71
N VAL A 121 8.66 -0.71 7.46
CA VAL A 121 7.88 -0.57 6.23
C VAL A 121 7.01 0.68 6.34
N GLN A 122 7.58 1.80 5.91
CA GLN A 122 6.97 3.13 6.01
C GLN A 122 6.80 3.79 4.65
N ARG A 123 5.82 4.68 4.56
CA ARG A 123 5.62 5.58 3.44
C ARG A 123 5.54 7.02 3.94
N ARG A 124 6.47 7.88 3.52
CA ARG A 124 6.55 9.30 3.95
C ARG A 124 6.45 9.45 5.48
N HIS A 125 7.23 8.65 6.21
CA HIS A 125 7.26 8.62 7.68
C HIS A 125 5.96 8.15 8.37
N GLN A 126 5.04 7.53 7.63
CA GLN A 126 3.90 6.81 8.20
C GLN A 126 4.14 5.30 8.11
N LYS A 127 4.00 4.59 9.23
CA LYS A 127 4.02 3.12 9.28
C LYS A 127 2.93 2.56 8.34
N VAL A 128 3.19 1.45 7.66
CA VAL A 128 2.25 0.80 6.71
C VAL A 128 2.07 -0.68 7.01
N VAL A 129 3.18 -1.38 7.26
CA VAL A 129 3.20 -2.77 7.67
C VAL A 129 4.09 -2.89 8.90
N GLU A 130 3.60 -3.61 9.89
CA GLU A 130 4.28 -3.83 11.16
C GLU A 130 4.41 -5.34 11.42
N ILE A 131 5.54 -5.79 11.97
CA ILE A 131 5.84 -7.21 12.18
C ILE A 131 6.36 -7.44 13.60
N ALA A 132 5.89 -8.49 14.28
CA ALA A 132 6.40 -8.92 15.58
C ALA A 132 6.75 -10.42 15.56
N PRO A 133 7.85 -10.87 16.20
CA PRO A 133 9.03 -10.07 16.55
C PRO A 133 9.76 -9.55 15.30
N ALA A 134 10.76 -8.68 15.47
CA ALA A 134 11.50 -8.08 14.36
C ALA A 134 12.31 -9.13 13.57
N PRO A 135 11.95 -9.42 12.30
CA PRO A 135 12.62 -10.46 11.53
C PRO A 135 14.07 -10.06 11.20
N ARG A 136 15.00 -11.02 11.18
CA ARG A 136 16.42 -10.81 10.83
C ARG A 136 17.16 -9.77 11.68
N LEU A 137 16.63 -9.39 12.85
CA LEU A 137 17.38 -8.62 13.85
C LEU A 137 18.06 -9.61 14.81
N PRO A 138 19.39 -9.56 15.01
CA PRO A 138 20.09 -10.47 15.92
C PRO A 138 19.47 -10.45 17.32
N LYS A 139 19.37 -11.60 17.97
CA LYS A 139 18.70 -11.71 19.28
C LYS A 139 19.38 -10.83 20.31
N GLU A 140 20.71 -10.76 20.28
CA GLU A 140 21.54 -9.98 21.19
C GLU A 140 21.24 -8.47 21.07
N VAL A 141 20.94 -8.00 19.85
CA VAL A 141 20.54 -6.60 19.61
C VAL A 141 19.13 -6.34 20.15
N ARG A 142 18.21 -7.28 19.95
CA ARG A 142 16.84 -7.21 20.48
C ARG A 142 16.80 -7.18 22.01
N ASP A 143 17.53 -8.09 22.65
CA ASP A 143 17.64 -8.18 24.10
C ASP A 143 18.20 -6.88 24.69
N ARG A 144 19.29 -6.35 24.11
CA ARG A 144 19.84 -5.04 24.51
C ARG A 144 18.84 -3.90 24.36
N MET A 145 18.05 -3.91 23.28
CA MET A 145 17.07 -2.85 23.01
C MET A 145 15.91 -2.91 24.01
N THR A 146 15.40 -4.10 24.33
CA THR A 146 14.33 -4.26 25.32
C THR A 146 14.80 -3.94 26.73
N GLU A 147 16.02 -4.32 27.10
CA GLU A 147 16.66 -3.91 28.36
C GLU A 147 16.77 -2.38 28.48
N CYS A 148 17.18 -1.70 27.39
CA CYS A 148 17.23 -0.24 27.35
C CYS A 148 15.84 0.38 27.54
N ALA A 149 14.81 -0.14 26.85
CA ALA A 149 13.45 0.35 26.97
C ALA A 149 12.89 0.18 28.40
N VAL A 150 13.07 -1.00 29.01
CA VAL A 150 12.64 -1.26 30.40
C VAL A 150 13.38 -0.36 31.38
N ARG A 151 14.70 -0.19 31.21
CA ARG A 151 15.51 0.70 32.08
C ARG A 151 15.05 2.16 31.99
N LEU A 152 14.77 2.65 30.78
CA LEU A 152 14.20 3.99 30.58
C LEU A 152 12.86 4.15 31.29
N ALA A 153 11.95 3.20 31.08
CA ALA A 153 10.63 3.24 31.72
C ALA A 153 10.71 3.17 33.25
N LYS A 154 11.58 2.34 33.81
CA LYS A 154 11.83 2.31 35.26
C LYS A 154 12.39 3.63 35.80
N HIS A 155 13.35 4.24 35.09
CA HIS A 155 13.95 5.53 35.47
C HIS A 155 12.89 6.62 35.62
N VAL A 156 11.92 6.68 34.70
CA VAL A 156 10.84 7.67 34.72
C VAL A 156 9.58 7.21 35.49
N LYS A 157 9.62 6.03 36.13
CA LYS A 157 8.48 5.41 36.83
C LYS A 157 7.23 5.34 35.93
N TYR A 158 7.43 4.85 34.71
CA TYR A 158 6.39 4.74 33.70
C TYR A 158 5.24 3.84 34.17
N GLU A 159 4.00 4.27 33.92
CA GLU A 159 2.78 3.54 34.26
C GLU A 159 1.96 3.27 32.99
N ASN A 160 1.23 2.15 32.99
CA ASN A 160 0.33 1.71 31.93
C ASN A 160 1.09 1.25 30.66
N ALA A 161 0.40 1.14 29.52
CA ALA A 161 1.02 0.73 28.26
C ALA A 161 1.77 1.89 27.59
N GLY A 162 2.93 1.59 27.01
CA GLY A 162 3.72 2.55 26.26
C GLY A 162 4.63 1.85 25.26
N THR A 163 5.16 2.61 24.32
CA THR A 163 6.14 2.09 23.35
C THR A 163 7.36 2.99 23.28
N VAL A 164 8.55 2.39 23.32
CA VAL A 164 9.83 3.07 23.12
C VAL A 164 10.33 2.81 21.71
N GLU A 165 10.57 3.85 20.93
CA GLU A 165 10.96 3.73 19.52
C GLU A 165 12.48 3.97 19.31
N PHE A 166 13.06 3.19 18.42
CA PHE A 166 14.49 3.18 18.08
C PHE A 166 14.71 3.18 16.56
N LEU A 167 15.78 3.85 16.12
CA LEU A 167 16.40 3.59 14.83
C LEU A 167 17.53 2.59 15.03
N SER A 168 17.53 1.49 14.29
CA SER A 168 18.62 0.50 14.26
C SER A 168 19.35 0.58 12.92
N ASP A 169 20.68 0.55 12.95
CA ASP A 169 21.51 0.36 11.75
C ASP A 169 21.77 -1.13 11.48
N ASP A 170 22.49 -1.42 10.40
CA ASP A 170 22.85 -2.78 9.95
C ASP A 170 24.05 -3.37 10.72
N THR A 171 24.76 -2.56 11.48
CA THR A 171 25.90 -2.98 12.33
C THR A 171 25.46 -3.39 13.74
N GLY A 172 24.17 -3.24 14.05
CA GLY A 172 23.58 -3.58 15.35
C GLY A 172 23.64 -2.44 16.37
N ASN A 173 23.99 -1.22 15.96
CA ASN A 173 23.75 -0.04 16.80
C ASN A 173 22.29 0.36 16.69
N PHE A 174 21.77 0.92 17.78
CA PHE A 174 20.44 1.49 17.81
C PHE A 174 20.43 2.76 18.63
N TYR A 175 19.45 3.62 18.34
CA TYR A 175 19.35 4.96 18.90
C TYR A 175 17.89 5.26 19.22
N PHE A 176 17.64 5.69 20.44
CA PHE A 176 16.33 6.14 20.90
C PHE A 176 15.84 7.33 20.08
N ILE A 177 14.55 7.31 19.75
CA ILE A 177 13.85 8.39 19.03
C ILE A 177 12.86 9.08 19.96
N GLU A 178 11.87 8.32 20.44
CA GLU A 178 10.74 8.84 21.18
C GLU A 178 10.07 7.75 22.04
N VAL A 179 9.20 8.21 22.95
CA VAL A 179 8.27 7.34 23.67
C VAL A 179 6.85 7.72 23.26
N ASN A 180 6.08 6.75 22.78
CA ASN A 180 4.65 6.87 22.64
C ASN A 180 3.99 6.43 23.95
N ALA A 181 3.60 7.41 24.77
CA ALA A 181 3.04 7.20 26.10
C ALA A 181 1.54 6.78 26.07
N ARG A 182 1.19 5.87 25.17
CA ARG A 182 -0.16 5.37 24.91
C ARG A 182 -0.09 4.06 24.13
N LEU A 183 -1.21 3.36 24.04
CA LEU A 183 -1.36 2.23 23.12
C LEU A 183 -1.21 2.70 21.66
N GLN A 184 -0.57 1.87 20.84
CA GLN A 184 -0.38 2.11 19.41
C GLN A 184 -1.32 1.22 18.57
N VAL A 185 -1.47 1.53 17.28
CA VAL A 185 -2.42 0.82 16.41
C VAL A 185 -1.97 -0.64 16.21
N GLU A 186 -0.66 -0.83 16.11
CA GLU A 186 0.09 -2.07 15.95
C GLU A 186 0.31 -2.87 17.24
N HIS A 187 -0.43 -2.57 18.32
CA HIS A 187 -0.37 -3.37 19.54
C HIS A 187 -0.83 -4.82 19.31
N THR A 188 -1.77 -5.02 18.37
CA THR A 188 -2.38 -6.33 18.04
C THR A 188 -1.35 -7.42 17.76
N ILE A 189 -0.29 -7.12 17.00
CA ILE A 189 0.75 -8.10 16.69
C ILE A 189 1.62 -8.46 17.88
N SER A 190 1.71 -7.59 18.90
CA SER A 190 2.33 -7.94 20.19
C SER A 190 1.42 -8.85 21.00
N GLU A 191 0.11 -8.62 20.98
CA GLU A 191 -0.86 -9.52 21.62
C GLU A 191 -0.81 -10.92 20.98
N GLU A 192 -0.82 -11.00 19.65
CA GLU A 192 -0.77 -12.28 18.91
C GLU A 192 0.46 -13.12 19.24
N VAL A 193 1.64 -12.51 19.35
CA VAL A 193 2.88 -13.27 19.64
C VAL A 193 3.12 -13.52 21.12
N THR A 194 2.42 -12.84 22.03
CA THR A 194 2.61 -13.03 23.49
C THR A 194 1.42 -13.67 24.19
N GLY A 195 0.24 -13.66 23.58
CA GLY A 195 -1.02 -14.05 24.21
C GLY A 195 -1.54 -13.07 25.26
N ILE A 196 -0.95 -11.86 25.37
CA ILE A 196 -1.32 -10.87 26.38
C ILE A 196 -2.22 -9.80 25.76
N ASP A 197 -3.45 -9.68 26.25
CA ASP A 197 -4.40 -8.62 25.89
C ASP A 197 -3.98 -7.30 26.54
N LEU A 198 -3.45 -6.39 25.74
CA LEU A 198 -2.91 -5.11 26.18
C LEU A 198 -4.03 -4.17 26.62
N VAL A 199 -5.16 -4.13 25.93
CA VAL A 199 -6.29 -3.24 26.28
C VAL A 199 -6.86 -3.62 27.64
N GLN A 200 -7.09 -4.90 27.89
CA GLN A 200 -7.53 -5.40 29.19
C GLN A 200 -6.48 -5.14 30.27
N SER A 201 -5.20 -5.36 29.95
CA SER A 201 -4.10 -5.11 30.90
C SER A 201 -4.03 -3.64 31.32
N GLN A 202 -4.22 -2.70 30.38
CA GLN A 202 -4.26 -1.26 30.68
C GLN A 202 -5.37 -0.92 31.67
N ILE A 203 -6.56 -1.52 31.52
CA ILE A 203 -7.70 -1.30 32.42
C ILE A 203 -7.39 -1.84 33.82
N ARG A 204 -6.91 -3.09 33.91
CA ARG A 204 -6.59 -3.72 35.20
C ARG A 204 -5.46 -3.00 35.96
N ILE A 205 -4.44 -2.52 35.24
CA ILE A 205 -3.37 -1.69 35.83
C ILE A 205 -3.95 -0.37 36.35
N ALA A 206 -4.86 0.26 35.60
CA ALA A 206 -5.51 1.50 36.04
C ALA A 206 -6.36 1.30 37.30
N GLU A 207 -7.00 0.13 37.44
CA GLU A 207 -7.71 -0.33 38.65
C GLU A 207 -6.78 -0.60 39.84
N GLY A 208 -5.46 -0.58 39.62
CA GLY A 208 -4.44 -0.74 40.66
C GLY A 208 -3.86 -2.15 40.77
N MET A 209 -4.21 -3.08 39.87
CA MET A 209 -3.56 -4.39 39.83
C MET A 209 -2.09 -4.25 39.42
N THR A 210 -1.22 -5.00 40.07
CA THR A 210 0.20 -5.07 39.73
C THR A 210 0.45 -6.09 38.61
N LEU A 211 1.53 -5.91 37.86
CA LEU A 211 1.93 -6.84 36.79
C LEU A 211 2.11 -8.27 37.31
N PRO A 212 2.73 -8.53 38.48
CA PRO A 212 2.80 -9.88 39.04
C PRO A 212 1.43 -10.49 39.37
N GLU A 213 0.46 -9.70 39.87
CA GLU A 213 -0.91 -10.18 40.12
C GLU A 213 -1.64 -10.55 38.82
N LEU A 214 -1.30 -9.88 37.71
CA LEU A 214 -1.76 -10.22 36.37
C LEU A 214 -1.02 -11.42 35.75
N GLY A 215 0.00 -11.96 36.44
CA GLY A 215 0.85 -13.04 35.95
C GLY A 215 1.97 -12.58 35.01
N TYR A 216 2.19 -11.27 34.87
CA TYR A 216 3.16 -10.68 33.96
C TYR A 216 4.49 -10.41 34.68
N THR A 217 5.35 -11.42 34.68
CA THR A 217 6.77 -11.28 35.01
C THR A 217 7.60 -11.51 33.76
N GLN A 218 8.76 -10.87 33.63
CA GLN A 218 9.55 -10.95 32.38
C GLN A 218 9.90 -12.40 31.99
N ASP A 219 10.15 -13.27 32.98
CA ASP A 219 10.47 -14.68 32.78
C ASP A 219 9.28 -15.52 32.29
N ASN A 220 8.04 -15.06 32.54
CA ASN A 220 6.81 -15.75 32.13
C ASN A 220 6.25 -15.26 30.78
N ILE A 221 6.80 -14.17 30.23
CA ILE A 221 6.36 -13.63 28.94
C ILE A 221 7.17 -14.28 27.83
N HIS A 222 6.49 -14.99 26.93
CA HIS A 222 7.12 -15.71 25.83
C HIS A 222 6.64 -15.17 24.48
N CYS A 223 7.55 -15.14 23.50
CA CYS A 223 7.22 -14.82 22.12
C CYS A 223 7.02 -16.11 21.32
N GLN A 224 5.86 -16.27 20.70
CA GLN A 224 5.51 -17.43 19.88
C GLN A 224 5.23 -17.01 18.44
N GLY A 225 5.92 -17.65 17.51
CA GLY A 225 5.70 -17.43 16.07
C GLY A 225 6.03 -16.01 15.60
N PHE A 226 5.28 -15.57 14.59
CA PHE A 226 5.36 -14.23 14.01
C PHE A 226 3.95 -13.74 13.71
N ALA A 227 3.73 -12.43 13.88
CA ALA A 227 2.51 -11.76 13.50
C ALA A 227 2.82 -10.56 12.61
N ILE A 228 1.94 -10.29 11.64
CA ILE A 228 2.07 -9.19 10.68
C ILE A 228 0.76 -8.42 10.66
N GLN A 229 0.84 -7.09 10.79
CA GLN A 229 -0.30 -6.20 10.64
C GLN A 229 -0.20 -5.43 9.33
N CYS A 230 -1.31 -5.39 8.59
CA CYS A 230 -1.50 -4.54 7.44
C CYS A 230 -2.78 -3.73 7.64
N ARG A 231 -2.72 -2.42 7.38
CA ARG A 231 -3.90 -1.55 7.48
C ARG A 231 -4.55 -1.36 6.11
N VAL A 232 -5.75 -1.88 5.96
CA VAL A 232 -6.60 -1.62 4.79
C VAL A 232 -7.29 -0.28 5.02
N THR A 233 -6.90 0.73 4.24
CA THR A 233 -7.50 2.07 4.29
C THR A 233 -8.24 2.36 2.99
N THR A 234 -9.20 3.29 3.02
CA THR A 234 -9.81 3.86 1.80
C THR A 234 -8.87 4.83 1.07
N GLY A 235 -7.65 5.02 1.59
CA GLY A 235 -6.66 5.93 1.04
C GLY A 235 -6.20 5.50 -0.35
N THR A 236 -6.37 6.40 -1.32
CA THR A 236 -5.80 6.24 -2.65
C THR A 236 -4.28 6.23 -2.53
N VAL A 237 -3.60 5.17 -2.97
CA VAL A 237 -2.13 5.02 -2.93
C VAL A 237 -1.40 6.05 -3.84
N LEU A 238 -2.10 7.05 -4.39
CA LEU A 238 -1.71 7.77 -5.61
C LEU A 238 -1.43 9.26 -5.37
N VAL A 239 -0.24 9.63 -4.90
CA VAL A 239 0.23 11.05 -4.93
C VAL A 239 1.59 11.24 -5.62
N ASN A 240 2.39 10.20 -5.87
CA ASN A 240 3.75 10.37 -6.42
C ASN A 240 4.03 9.71 -7.77
N GLY A 241 3.02 9.17 -8.46
CA GLY A 241 3.25 8.38 -9.68
C GLY A 241 4.13 7.13 -9.42
N PRO A 242 4.48 6.39 -10.48
CA PRO A 242 5.34 5.21 -10.35
C PRO A 242 6.78 5.62 -9.99
N GLN A 243 7.26 5.18 -8.83
CA GLN A 243 8.66 5.35 -8.39
C GLN A 243 9.62 4.35 -9.04
N THR A 244 9.15 3.54 -9.99
CA THR A 244 10.01 2.60 -10.69
C THR A 244 11.00 3.41 -11.54
N PRO A 245 12.33 3.29 -11.31
CA PRO A 245 13.31 3.90 -12.20
C PRO A 245 13.01 3.49 -13.63
N LEU A 246 13.13 4.42 -14.59
CA LEU A 246 13.01 4.07 -15.99
C LEU A 246 14.02 2.94 -16.29
N ALA A 247 13.57 1.90 -17.00
CA ALA A 247 14.42 0.77 -17.38
C ALA A 247 15.59 1.19 -18.29
N THR A 248 15.55 2.42 -18.81
CA THR A 248 16.57 2.99 -19.67
C THR A 248 16.67 4.51 -19.45
N ASN A 249 17.87 5.04 -19.66
CA ASN A 249 18.13 6.48 -19.71
C ASN A 249 17.87 7.07 -21.11
N LEU A 250 17.50 6.23 -22.09
CA LEU A 250 17.10 6.68 -23.42
C LEU A 250 15.89 7.59 -23.29
N LYS A 251 16.05 8.84 -23.74
CA LYS A 251 14.92 9.75 -23.90
C LYS A 251 14.06 9.25 -25.08
N PRO A 252 12.72 9.45 -25.02
CA PRO A 252 11.88 9.27 -26.19
C PRO A 252 12.47 10.03 -27.38
N ALA A 253 12.41 9.44 -28.58
CA ALA A 253 12.78 10.15 -29.79
C ALA A 253 11.94 11.43 -29.91
N ASP A 254 12.54 12.51 -30.40
CA ASP A 254 11.85 13.78 -30.65
C ASP A 254 10.98 13.64 -31.90
N THR A 255 9.92 12.84 -31.76
CA THR A 255 8.93 12.64 -32.81
C THR A 255 7.82 13.65 -32.58
N ASN A 256 7.84 14.72 -33.36
CA ASN A 256 6.65 15.52 -33.60
C ASN A 256 5.46 14.57 -33.84
N HIS A 257 4.44 14.67 -32.99
CA HIS A 257 3.13 14.00 -32.98
C HIS A 257 2.93 12.85 -34.00
N PRO A 258 2.59 11.62 -33.57
CA PRO A 258 2.36 10.51 -34.48
C PRO A 258 1.32 10.87 -35.55
N LYS A 259 1.63 10.58 -36.82
CA LYS A 259 0.72 10.84 -37.94
C LYS A 259 -0.45 9.86 -37.87
N VAL A 260 -1.60 10.33 -37.40
CA VAL A 260 -2.85 9.56 -37.42
C VAL A 260 -3.41 9.57 -38.84
N PRO A 261 -3.64 8.40 -39.47
CA PRO A 261 -4.26 8.33 -40.79
C PRO A 261 -5.66 8.96 -40.80
N SER A 262 -6.01 9.66 -41.88
CA SER A 262 -7.34 10.28 -41.98
C SER A 262 -8.44 9.23 -42.18
N THR A 263 -9.57 9.46 -41.52
CA THR A 263 -10.81 8.69 -41.68
C THR A 263 -11.96 9.62 -42.01
N PRO A 264 -12.97 9.17 -42.77
CA PRO A 264 -14.18 9.96 -42.97
C PRO A 264 -14.82 10.29 -41.62
N ILE A 265 -15.12 11.57 -41.37
CA ILE A 265 -15.59 12.06 -40.06
C ILE A 265 -17.03 11.61 -39.76
N ASP A 266 -17.83 11.34 -40.80
CA ASP A 266 -19.27 11.05 -40.68
C ASP A 266 -19.72 9.79 -41.44
N ALA A 267 -18.78 8.96 -41.91
CA ALA A 267 -19.17 7.71 -42.57
C ALA A 267 -19.45 6.64 -41.52
N VAL A 268 -20.51 5.85 -41.73
CA VAL A 268 -20.70 4.61 -40.98
C VAL A 268 -19.67 3.58 -41.47
N PRO A 269 -18.91 2.92 -40.58
CA PRO A 269 -17.96 1.90 -40.99
C PRO A 269 -18.70 0.72 -41.63
N ARG A 270 -18.03 -0.03 -42.51
CA ARG A 270 -18.63 -1.22 -43.15
C ARG A 270 -19.04 -2.22 -42.09
N LYS A 271 -20.14 -2.95 -42.34
CA LYS A 271 -20.55 -4.05 -41.46
C LYS A 271 -19.40 -5.05 -41.29
N GLY A 272 -19.20 -5.50 -40.07
CA GLY A 272 -18.18 -6.46 -39.70
C GLY A 272 -18.77 -7.65 -38.94
N PHE A 273 -17.89 -8.52 -38.43
CA PHE A 273 -18.30 -9.73 -37.72
C PHE A 273 -19.11 -9.45 -36.43
N LYS A 274 -19.01 -8.23 -35.86
CA LYS A 274 -19.84 -7.86 -34.69
C LYS A 274 -21.31 -7.71 -35.06
N ASP A 275 -21.59 -7.25 -36.28
CA ASP A 275 -22.95 -7.12 -36.77
C ASP A 275 -23.62 -8.49 -36.90
N ILE A 276 -22.89 -9.48 -37.44
CA ILE A 276 -23.35 -10.87 -37.52
C ILE A 276 -23.62 -11.43 -36.12
N LEU A 277 -22.71 -11.21 -35.18
CA LEU A 277 -22.89 -11.67 -33.79
C LEU A 277 -24.12 -11.04 -33.12
N ARG A 278 -24.39 -9.75 -33.40
CA ARG A 278 -25.56 -9.04 -32.87
C ARG A 278 -26.87 -9.51 -33.50
N GLU A 279 -26.88 -9.72 -34.82
CA GLU A 279 -28.08 -10.06 -35.59
C GLU A 279 -28.44 -11.55 -35.49
N SER A 280 -27.44 -12.43 -35.46
CA SER A 280 -27.62 -13.89 -35.55
C SER A 280 -27.10 -14.67 -34.34
N GLY A 281 -26.62 -13.97 -33.31
CA GLY A 281 -26.09 -14.57 -32.08
C GLY A 281 -24.80 -15.39 -32.28
N PRO A 282 -24.31 -16.04 -31.21
CA PRO A 282 -23.06 -16.82 -31.24
C PRO A 282 -23.06 -17.96 -32.25
N THR A 283 -24.20 -18.66 -32.40
CA THR A 283 -24.35 -19.76 -33.37
C THR A 283 -24.25 -19.26 -34.81
N GLY A 284 -24.89 -18.12 -35.13
CA GLY A 284 -24.78 -17.51 -36.45
C GLY A 284 -23.37 -17.01 -36.76
N PHE A 285 -22.71 -16.39 -35.77
CA PHE A 285 -21.32 -15.99 -35.87
C PHE A 285 -20.40 -17.20 -36.15
N ALA A 286 -20.55 -18.30 -35.41
CA ALA A 286 -19.74 -19.50 -35.62
C ALA A 286 -19.94 -20.10 -37.02
N LYS A 287 -21.18 -20.11 -37.55
CA LYS A 287 -21.45 -20.52 -38.93
C LYS A 287 -20.77 -19.60 -39.95
N ALA A 288 -20.86 -18.28 -39.76
CA ALA A 288 -20.21 -17.32 -40.64
C ALA A 288 -18.68 -17.49 -40.68
N VAL A 289 -18.07 -17.76 -39.52
CA VAL A 289 -16.63 -18.06 -39.41
C VAL A 289 -16.28 -19.34 -40.18
N ARG A 290 -17.05 -20.42 -40.01
CA ARG A 290 -16.80 -21.72 -40.71
C ARG A 290 -16.99 -21.62 -42.22
N ASN A 291 -17.91 -20.77 -42.68
CA ASN A 291 -18.19 -20.58 -44.10
C ASN A 291 -17.21 -19.62 -44.79
N ASN A 292 -16.34 -18.93 -44.03
CA ASN A 292 -15.36 -18.01 -44.62
C ASN A 292 -14.17 -18.80 -45.20
N GLU A 293 -14.02 -18.80 -46.52
CA GLU A 293 -12.97 -19.54 -47.22
C GLU A 293 -11.55 -18.95 -47.03
N GLY A 294 -11.45 -17.68 -46.60
CA GLY A 294 -10.18 -16.99 -46.38
C GLY A 294 -9.62 -17.16 -44.96
N LEU A 295 -8.35 -16.79 -44.77
CA LEU A 295 -7.75 -16.67 -43.44
C LEU A 295 -8.34 -15.45 -42.71
N LEU A 296 -8.96 -15.72 -41.57
CA LEU A 296 -9.45 -14.69 -40.67
C LEU A 296 -8.35 -14.22 -39.71
N LEU A 297 -8.28 -12.92 -39.48
CA LEU A 297 -7.24 -12.29 -38.66
C LEU A 297 -7.82 -11.72 -37.37
N MET A 298 -7.12 -12.00 -36.26
CA MET A 298 -7.31 -11.33 -34.98
C MET A 298 -6.15 -10.37 -34.76
N ASP A 299 -6.45 -9.09 -34.53
CA ASP A 299 -5.44 -8.09 -34.20
C ASP A 299 -5.21 -8.06 -32.69
N THR A 300 -3.95 -8.23 -32.25
CA THR A 300 -3.52 -8.22 -30.84
C THR A 300 -2.80 -6.93 -30.44
N THR A 301 -2.70 -5.96 -31.35
CA THR A 301 -1.97 -4.71 -31.15
C THR A 301 -2.43 -3.95 -29.90
N PHE A 302 -3.73 -4.04 -29.56
CA PHE A 302 -4.35 -3.32 -28.46
C PHE A 302 -4.23 -4.05 -27.10
N ARG A 303 -3.69 -5.29 -27.07
CA ARG A 303 -3.54 -6.10 -25.86
C ARG A 303 -2.19 -6.82 -25.82
N ASP A 304 -2.05 -7.97 -26.48
CA ASP A 304 -0.89 -8.86 -26.30
C ASP A 304 0.42 -8.28 -26.81
N ALA A 305 0.38 -7.54 -27.92
CA ALA A 305 1.59 -6.99 -28.54
C ALA A 305 2.33 -6.04 -27.59
N HIS A 306 1.61 -5.05 -27.02
CA HIS A 306 2.22 -4.10 -26.09
C HIS A 306 2.39 -4.68 -24.69
N GLN A 307 1.60 -5.70 -24.30
CA GLN A 307 1.89 -6.47 -23.10
C GLN A 307 3.26 -7.15 -23.19
N SER A 308 3.60 -7.70 -24.34
CA SER A 308 4.86 -8.40 -24.61
C SER A 308 6.04 -7.45 -24.81
N LEU A 309 5.86 -6.38 -25.57
CA LEU A 309 6.95 -5.51 -26.02
C LEU A 309 7.15 -4.26 -25.16
N LEU A 310 6.08 -3.76 -24.54
CA LEU A 310 6.05 -2.44 -23.90
C LEU A 310 5.52 -2.52 -22.46
N ALA A 311 5.66 -3.68 -21.81
CA ALA A 311 5.19 -3.92 -20.44
C ALA A 311 3.73 -3.46 -20.22
N THR A 312 2.88 -3.62 -21.22
CA THR A 312 1.47 -3.23 -21.20
C THR A 312 1.22 -1.72 -21.05
N ARG A 313 2.19 -0.87 -21.46
CA ARG A 313 2.15 0.58 -21.19
C ARG A 313 1.48 1.45 -22.26
N VAL A 314 0.88 0.86 -23.30
CA VAL A 314 0.13 1.65 -24.30
C VAL A 314 -1.15 2.21 -23.67
N ARG A 315 -1.34 3.53 -23.84
CA ARG A 315 -2.36 4.32 -23.15
C ARG A 315 -3.66 4.40 -23.94
N THR A 316 -4.75 4.66 -23.24
CA THR A 316 -6.09 4.85 -23.84
C THR A 316 -6.05 5.96 -24.90
N PHE A 317 -5.29 7.02 -24.64
CA PHE A 317 -5.12 8.14 -25.56
C PHE A 317 -4.68 7.69 -26.97
N ASP A 318 -3.59 6.94 -27.06
CA ASP A 318 -3.03 6.49 -28.36
C ASP A 318 -3.97 5.51 -29.06
N LEU A 319 -4.56 4.57 -28.30
CA LEU A 319 -5.52 3.59 -28.83
C LEU A 319 -6.77 4.27 -29.41
N LEU A 320 -7.30 5.29 -28.73
CA LEU A 320 -8.48 6.02 -29.18
C LEU A 320 -8.24 6.86 -30.43
N GLN A 321 -7.02 7.38 -30.62
CA GLN A 321 -6.69 8.16 -31.82
C GLN A 321 -6.75 7.31 -33.09
N ILE A 322 -6.27 6.07 -33.04
CA ILE A 322 -6.24 5.19 -34.22
C ILE A 322 -7.53 4.36 -34.38
N SER A 323 -8.37 4.26 -33.34
CA SER A 323 -9.60 3.45 -33.33
C SER A 323 -10.54 3.69 -34.52
N PRO A 324 -10.82 4.93 -34.97
CA PRO A 324 -11.65 5.16 -36.17
C PRO A 324 -11.06 4.51 -37.42
N PHE A 325 -9.74 4.56 -37.59
CA PHE A 325 -9.08 3.95 -38.75
C PHE A 325 -9.24 2.44 -38.74
N VAL A 326 -9.04 1.80 -37.58
CA VAL A 326 -9.25 0.36 -37.39
C VAL A 326 -10.69 -0.01 -37.77
N SER A 327 -11.68 0.70 -37.23
CA SER A 327 -13.09 0.50 -37.52
C SER A 327 -13.42 0.54 -39.02
N HIS A 328 -12.88 1.53 -39.75
CA HIS A 328 -13.18 1.77 -41.17
C HIS A 328 -12.39 0.92 -42.16
N LYS A 329 -11.11 0.69 -41.90
CA LYS A 329 -10.20 0.04 -42.85
C LYS A 329 -9.97 -1.43 -42.53
N LEU A 330 -10.19 -1.85 -41.29
CA LEU A 330 -10.02 -3.22 -40.82
C LEU A 330 -11.34 -3.86 -40.41
N SER A 331 -12.46 -3.44 -41.01
CA SER A 331 -13.81 -3.96 -40.69
C SER A 331 -13.96 -5.47 -40.89
N GLY A 332 -13.07 -6.10 -41.67
CA GLY A 332 -13.02 -7.55 -41.93
C GLY A 332 -12.28 -8.37 -40.88
N LEU A 333 -11.74 -7.75 -39.81
CA LEU A 333 -11.11 -8.50 -38.72
C LEU A 333 -12.13 -9.44 -38.07
N TYR A 334 -11.66 -10.66 -37.75
CA TYR A 334 -12.44 -11.62 -36.96
C TYR A 334 -12.70 -11.07 -35.56
N SER A 335 -11.65 -10.52 -34.94
CA SER A 335 -11.75 -9.83 -33.66
C SER A 335 -10.59 -8.88 -33.45
N LEU A 336 -10.80 -7.93 -32.54
CA LEU A 336 -9.77 -7.07 -31.99
C LEU A 336 -9.57 -7.46 -30.53
N GLU A 337 -8.40 -8.01 -30.21
CA GLU A 337 -8.04 -8.32 -28.85
C GLU A 337 -7.53 -7.05 -28.14
N ASN A 338 -8.29 -6.57 -27.16
CA ASN A 338 -8.06 -5.26 -26.57
C ASN A 338 -8.28 -5.20 -25.05
N TRP A 339 -8.50 -6.35 -24.40
CA TRP A 339 -8.82 -6.38 -22.98
C TRP A 339 -8.43 -7.70 -22.30
N GLY A 340 -8.42 -7.69 -20.97
CA GLY A 340 -7.96 -8.83 -20.17
C GLY A 340 -6.43 -8.99 -20.16
N GLY A 341 -5.96 -10.14 -19.70
CA GLY A 341 -4.54 -10.31 -19.38
C GLY A 341 -4.06 -9.27 -18.36
N ALA A 342 -2.89 -8.67 -18.59
CA ALA A 342 -2.33 -7.67 -17.68
C ALA A 342 -2.94 -6.27 -17.84
N THR A 343 -3.71 -6.02 -18.91
CA THR A 343 -4.19 -4.67 -19.24
C THR A 343 -5.11 -4.07 -18.17
N PHE A 344 -5.91 -4.90 -17.50
CA PHE A 344 -6.85 -4.44 -16.47
C PHE A 344 -6.14 -3.84 -15.25
N ASP A 345 -5.21 -4.59 -14.66
CA ASP A 345 -4.41 -4.12 -13.52
C ASP A 345 -3.44 -3.02 -13.92
N VAL A 346 -2.79 -3.14 -15.08
CA VAL A 346 -1.80 -2.14 -15.52
C VAL A 346 -2.43 -0.79 -15.82
N ALA A 347 -3.61 -0.76 -16.44
CA ALA A 347 -4.32 0.48 -16.70
C ALA A 347 -4.58 1.26 -15.40
N LEU A 348 -5.08 0.57 -14.36
CA LEU A 348 -5.34 1.16 -13.05
C LEU A 348 -4.04 1.54 -12.33
N ARG A 349 -3.10 0.61 -12.25
CA ARG A 349 -1.92 0.70 -11.38
C ARG A 349 -0.85 1.63 -11.92
N PHE A 350 -0.62 1.62 -13.24
CA PHE A 350 0.53 2.28 -13.84
C PHE A 350 0.16 3.37 -14.86
N LEU A 351 -0.98 3.26 -15.53
CA LEU A 351 -1.41 4.27 -16.51
C LEU A 351 -2.38 5.28 -15.91
N HIS A 352 -2.93 4.98 -14.73
CA HIS A 352 -3.92 5.81 -14.04
C HIS A 352 -5.16 6.09 -14.88
N GLU A 353 -5.60 5.06 -15.61
CA GLU A 353 -6.74 5.09 -16.52
C GLU A 353 -7.72 3.98 -16.15
N CYS A 354 -9.03 4.25 -16.27
CA CYS A 354 -10.03 3.23 -16.01
C CYS A 354 -10.10 2.24 -17.20
N PRO A 355 -9.85 0.92 -16.99
CA PRO A 355 -9.90 -0.07 -18.07
C PRO A 355 -11.31 -0.24 -18.63
N TRP A 356 -12.36 0.01 -17.84
CA TRP A 356 -13.75 0.00 -18.29
C TRP A 356 -14.03 1.18 -19.21
N GLN A 357 -13.64 2.39 -18.82
CA GLN A 357 -13.79 3.58 -19.65
C GLN A 357 -13.03 3.45 -20.97
N ARG A 358 -11.79 2.91 -20.93
CA ARG A 358 -11.02 2.58 -22.15
C ARG A 358 -11.85 1.71 -23.10
N LEU A 359 -12.47 0.67 -22.58
CA LEU A 359 -13.26 -0.28 -23.35
C LEU A 359 -14.53 0.36 -23.93
N GLU A 360 -15.25 1.15 -23.14
CA GLU A 360 -16.46 1.87 -23.57
C GLU A 360 -16.15 2.90 -24.67
N GLU A 361 -15.13 3.73 -24.47
CA GLU A 361 -14.74 4.75 -25.44
C GLU A 361 -14.23 4.13 -26.76
N MET A 362 -13.48 3.03 -26.66
CA MET A 362 -13.10 2.27 -27.85
C MET A 362 -14.31 1.65 -28.56
N ARG A 363 -15.28 1.11 -27.81
CA ARG A 363 -16.49 0.52 -28.40
C ARG A 363 -17.30 1.55 -29.19
N LYS A 364 -17.40 2.80 -28.69
CA LYS A 364 -18.05 3.90 -29.41
C LYS A 364 -17.37 4.17 -30.76
N LYS A 365 -16.03 4.08 -30.82
CA LYS A 365 -15.25 4.32 -32.05
C LYS A 365 -15.15 3.11 -32.98
N ILE A 366 -15.30 1.89 -32.45
CA ILE A 366 -15.21 0.62 -33.19
C ILE A 366 -16.49 -0.19 -32.95
N PRO A 367 -17.62 0.15 -33.60
CA PRO A 367 -18.89 -0.53 -33.35
C PRO A 367 -19.05 -1.87 -34.07
N ASN A 368 -18.27 -2.12 -35.12
CA ASN A 368 -18.47 -3.18 -36.12
C ASN A 368 -17.52 -4.40 -35.99
N ILE A 369 -16.47 -4.30 -35.17
CA ILE A 369 -15.49 -5.38 -34.96
C ILE A 369 -15.70 -6.03 -33.57
N PRO A 370 -15.75 -7.37 -33.45
CA PRO A 370 -15.86 -8.04 -32.16
C PRO A 370 -14.67 -7.69 -31.25
N PHE A 371 -14.93 -7.30 -30.00
CA PHE A 371 -13.84 -7.19 -29.03
C PHE A 371 -13.63 -8.53 -28.35
N GLN A 372 -12.37 -8.92 -28.28
CA GLN A 372 -11.92 -10.13 -27.61
C GLN A 372 -11.13 -9.78 -26.35
N MET A 373 -11.35 -10.55 -25.29
CA MET A 373 -10.53 -10.51 -24.09
C MET A 373 -9.90 -11.85 -23.76
N LEU A 374 -8.73 -11.80 -23.11
CA LEU A 374 -8.13 -12.95 -22.45
C LEU A 374 -8.60 -13.02 -20.99
N LEU A 375 -9.26 -14.13 -20.63
CA LEU A 375 -9.79 -14.38 -19.29
C LEU A 375 -9.16 -15.64 -18.69
N ARG A 376 -8.69 -15.55 -17.45
CA ARG A 376 -8.27 -16.73 -16.69
C ARG A 376 -9.46 -17.23 -15.88
N GLY A 377 -9.97 -18.42 -16.17
CA GLY A 377 -11.24 -18.90 -15.61
C GLY A 377 -11.35 -18.71 -14.08
N ALA A 378 -10.41 -19.28 -13.32
CA ALA A 378 -10.45 -19.25 -11.87
C ALA A 378 -10.45 -17.85 -11.23
N ASN A 379 -9.85 -16.85 -11.91
CA ASN A 379 -9.50 -15.57 -11.28
C ASN A 379 -9.93 -14.34 -12.10
N ALA A 380 -10.68 -14.54 -13.19
CA ALA A 380 -10.96 -13.52 -14.20
C ALA A 380 -9.70 -12.80 -14.71
N VAL A 381 -9.45 -11.58 -14.21
CA VAL A 381 -8.30 -10.72 -14.53
C VAL A 381 -7.42 -10.40 -13.32
N GLY A 382 -7.71 -11.02 -12.16
CA GLY A 382 -6.95 -10.82 -10.93
C GLY A 382 -5.90 -11.90 -10.67
N TYR A 383 -5.17 -11.72 -9.58
CA TYR A 383 -3.99 -12.54 -9.25
C TYR A 383 -4.23 -13.57 -8.14
N THR A 384 -5.43 -13.59 -7.54
CA THR A 384 -5.83 -14.53 -6.48
C THR A 384 -7.06 -15.31 -6.91
N ASN A 385 -7.35 -16.43 -6.26
CA ASN A 385 -8.60 -17.14 -6.49
C ASN A 385 -9.77 -16.29 -5.98
N TYR A 386 -10.86 -16.26 -6.74
CA TYR A 386 -12.09 -15.61 -6.33
C TYR A 386 -13.22 -16.63 -6.23
N PRO A 387 -14.18 -16.43 -5.32
CA PRO A 387 -15.39 -17.25 -5.32
C PRO A 387 -16.16 -17.02 -6.62
N ASP A 388 -16.88 -18.06 -7.07
CA ASP A 388 -17.47 -18.08 -8.40
C ASP A 388 -18.40 -16.90 -8.67
N ASN A 389 -19.18 -16.46 -7.67
CA ASN A 389 -20.08 -15.29 -7.76
C ASN A 389 -19.35 -14.01 -8.18
N CYS A 390 -18.11 -13.81 -7.75
CA CYS A 390 -17.29 -12.67 -8.19
C CYS A 390 -16.90 -12.80 -9.67
N VAL A 391 -16.52 -14.00 -10.11
CA VAL A 391 -16.18 -14.27 -11.51
C VAL A 391 -17.42 -14.12 -12.42
N TYR A 392 -18.58 -14.64 -11.97
CA TYR A 392 -19.87 -14.46 -12.65
C TYR A 392 -20.20 -12.97 -12.81
N LYS A 393 -20.10 -12.19 -11.72
CA LYS A 393 -20.44 -10.78 -11.79
C LYS A 393 -19.48 -9.99 -12.68
N PHE A 394 -18.20 -10.34 -12.69
CA PHE A 394 -17.24 -9.76 -13.62
C PHE A 394 -17.63 -10.03 -15.09
N CYS A 395 -17.99 -11.27 -15.42
CA CYS A 395 -18.40 -11.66 -16.76
C CYS A 395 -19.71 -10.98 -17.20
N ASP A 396 -20.69 -10.88 -16.28
CA ASP A 396 -21.96 -10.17 -16.48
C ASP A 396 -21.78 -8.68 -16.78
N LEU A 397 -20.78 -8.04 -16.19
CA LEU A 397 -20.44 -6.65 -16.52
C LEU A 397 -19.69 -6.56 -17.86
N ALA A 398 -18.71 -7.44 -18.08
CA ALA A 398 -17.86 -7.43 -19.27
C ALA A 398 -18.64 -7.71 -20.57
N VAL A 399 -19.64 -8.59 -20.55
CA VAL A 399 -20.40 -9.03 -21.73
C VAL A 399 -21.16 -7.89 -22.43
N ASN A 400 -21.46 -6.81 -21.70
CA ASN A 400 -22.13 -5.64 -22.27
C ASN A 400 -21.27 -4.94 -23.34
N ILE A 401 -19.94 -5.18 -23.35
CA ILE A 401 -19.00 -4.48 -24.23
C ILE A 401 -18.04 -5.46 -24.96
N ILE A 402 -17.62 -6.52 -24.29
CA ILE A 402 -16.83 -7.63 -24.84
C ILE A 402 -17.73 -8.57 -25.64
N SER A 403 -17.24 -9.01 -26.80
CA SER A 403 -17.98 -9.84 -27.74
C SER A 403 -17.54 -11.29 -27.75
N LEU A 404 -16.25 -11.53 -27.52
CA LEU A 404 -15.62 -12.85 -27.50
C LEU A 404 -14.72 -12.96 -26.26
N THR A 405 -14.67 -14.14 -25.64
CA THR A 405 -13.83 -14.39 -24.48
C THR A 405 -12.98 -15.62 -24.73
N LEU A 406 -11.66 -15.44 -24.69
CA LEU A 406 -10.71 -16.55 -24.72
C LEU A 406 -10.44 -16.97 -23.27
N ILE A 407 -10.91 -18.16 -22.88
CA ILE A 407 -10.68 -18.73 -21.55
C ILE A 407 -9.40 -19.57 -21.58
N LEU A 408 -8.46 -19.30 -20.67
CA LEU A 408 -7.29 -20.15 -20.45
C LEU A 408 -7.27 -20.73 -19.04
N THR A 409 -6.95 -22.02 -18.95
CA THR A 409 -6.60 -22.70 -17.69
C THR A 409 -5.08 -23.01 -17.69
N PRO A 410 -4.33 -22.65 -16.62
CA PRO A 410 -2.87 -22.85 -16.57
C PRO A 410 -2.39 -24.30 -16.67
N TRP A 411 -3.31 -25.24 -16.46
CA TRP A 411 -3.08 -26.68 -16.57
C TRP A 411 -4.11 -27.21 -17.56
N TYR A 412 -3.70 -28.05 -18.52
CA TYR A 412 -4.56 -28.73 -19.51
C TYR A 412 -5.51 -29.77 -18.86
N LYS A 413 -6.19 -29.41 -17.76
CA LYS A 413 -7.19 -30.25 -17.11
C LYS A 413 -8.57 -29.85 -17.62
N CYS A 414 -9.09 -30.63 -18.58
CA CYS A 414 -10.41 -30.43 -19.21
C CYS A 414 -11.56 -30.28 -18.20
N ASN A 415 -11.48 -30.94 -17.03
CA ASN A 415 -12.53 -30.86 -16.00
C ASN A 415 -12.70 -29.44 -15.42
N ASN A 416 -11.63 -28.64 -15.35
CA ASN A 416 -11.75 -27.23 -14.96
C ASN A 416 -12.36 -26.42 -16.11
N PHE A 417 -12.04 -26.74 -17.36
CA PHE A 417 -12.53 -25.98 -18.52
C PHE A 417 -14.06 -26.03 -18.67
N GLU A 418 -14.67 -27.20 -18.47
CA GLU A 418 -16.14 -27.36 -18.56
C GLU A 418 -16.87 -26.64 -17.42
N PHE A 419 -16.27 -26.60 -16.22
CA PHE A 419 -16.77 -25.82 -15.09
C PHE A 419 -16.63 -24.31 -15.33
N GLU A 420 -15.53 -23.88 -15.94
CA GLU A 420 -15.29 -22.47 -16.29
C GLU A 420 -16.19 -21.98 -17.45
N LEU A 421 -16.51 -22.83 -18.41
CA LEU A 421 -17.47 -22.51 -19.48
C LEU A 421 -18.88 -22.31 -18.92
N LYS A 422 -19.31 -23.14 -17.95
CA LYS A 422 -20.58 -22.99 -17.21
C LYS A 422 -20.67 -21.66 -16.46
N LYS A 423 -19.55 -20.98 -16.22
CA LYS A 423 -19.51 -19.68 -15.54
C LYS A 423 -19.82 -18.47 -16.42
N LEU A 424 -19.82 -18.63 -17.75
CA LEU A 424 -20.17 -17.55 -18.65
C LEU A 424 -21.70 -17.41 -18.74
N PRO A 425 -22.26 -16.18 -18.70
CA PRO A 425 -23.70 -15.96 -18.80
C PRO A 425 -24.33 -16.53 -20.09
N PHE A 426 -23.53 -16.79 -21.13
CA PHE A 426 -23.98 -17.44 -22.37
C PHE A 426 -24.26 -18.94 -22.25
N TYR A 427 -23.67 -19.64 -21.25
CA TYR A 427 -23.84 -21.08 -21.11
C TYR A 427 -25.28 -21.47 -20.75
N ASN A 428 -25.98 -20.59 -20.02
CA ASN A 428 -27.39 -20.78 -19.69
C ASN A 428 -28.35 -20.39 -20.83
N TYR A 429 -27.87 -19.74 -21.91
CA TYR A 429 -28.73 -19.28 -23.00
C TYR A 429 -28.81 -20.22 -24.20
N GLN A 430 -27.88 -21.15 -24.38
CA GLN A 430 -28.01 -22.23 -25.37
C GLN A 430 -27.28 -23.48 -24.87
N ARG A 431 -28.02 -24.58 -24.64
CA ARG A 431 -27.49 -25.93 -24.87
C ARG A 431 -27.04 -25.97 -26.33
N ALA A 432 -25.79 -25.65 -26.59
CA ALA A 432 -25.12 -26.00 -27.83
C ALA A 432 -24.10 -27.07 -27.44
N GLU A 433 -24.32 -28.28 -27.93
CA GLU A 433 -23.35 -29.37 -27.90
C GLU A 433 -22.00 -28.85 -28.41
N ILE A 434 -20.96 -28.97 -27.57
CA ILE A 434 -19.58 -28.68 -27.93
C ILE A 434 -18.91 -30.05 -28.14
N PHE A 435 -18.44 -30.28 -29.37
CA PHE A 435 -17.50 -31.35 -29.73
C PHE A 435 -16.08 -30.99 -29.30
#